data_AF-A0A3C0Z5S8-F1
#
_entry.id   AF-A0A3C0Z5S8-F1
#
_cell.length_a   1.000
_cell.length_b   1.000
_cell.length_c   1.000
_cell.angle_alpha   90.00
_cell.angle_beta   90.00
_cell.angle_gamma   90.00
#
_symmetry.space_group_name_H-M   'P 1'
#
loop_
_entity.id
_entity.type
_entity.pdbx_description
1 polymer ?
#
loop_
_entity_poly.entity_id
_entity_poly.type
_entity_poly.pdbx_seq_one_letter_code
_entity_poly.pdbx_strand_id
1 'polypeptide(L)'
;TYHIETWKTANQYHFYHTFALLFLSTFSRAKTYSIKVSFIAFLIGILFFSGSLYVLSVREITGFGNPSILGPITPLGGLSLIVGWVALFIAALKNKS
;
A
#
# COMPACT_ATOMS: atom_id res chain seq x y z
N THR A 1 -12.23 2.29 21.09
CA THR A 1 -10.87 1.73 20.97
C THR A 1 -10.60 1.15 19.59
N TYR A 2 -11.53 0.37 19.03
CA TYR A 2 -11.37 -0.29 17.74
C TYR A 2 -11.05 0.65 16.55
N HIS A 3 -11.74 1.79 16.40
CA HIS A 3 -11.40 2.81 15.39
C HIS A 3 -9.97 3.36 15.52
N ILE A 4 -9.46 3.58 16.74
CA ILE A 4 -8.10 4.09 16.96
C ILE A 4 -7.06 3.04 16.55
N GLU A 5 -7.30 1.77 16.85
CA GLU A 5 -6.41 0.68 16.44
C GLU A 5 -6.42 0.49 14.92
N THR A 6 -7.59 0.60 14.30
CA THR A 6 -7.76 0.55 12.84
C THR A 6 -7.01 1.71 12.18
N TRP A 7 -7.14 2.94 12.72
CA TRP A 7 -6.40 4.11 12.26
C TRP A 7 -4.88 3.94 12.39
N LYS A 8 -4.42 3.42 13.54
CA LYS A 8 -2.98 3.14 13.75
C LYS A 8 -2.45 2.13 12.74
N THR A 9 -3.22 1.07 12.47
CA THR A 9 -2.88 0.07 11.45
C THR A 9 -2.77 0.71 10.07
N ALA A 10 -3.78 1.50 9.67
CA ALA A 10 -3.77 2.23 8.41
C ALA A 10 -2.51 3.11 8.27
N ASN A 11 -2.14 3.83 9.35
CA ASN A 11 -0.97 4.69 9.37
C ASN A 11 0.35 3.93 9.32
N GLN A 12 0.48 2.83 10.07
CA GLN A 12 1.69 2.00 10.04
C GLN A 12 1.94 1.44 8.63
N TYR A 13 0.91 0.89 7.99
CA TYR A 13 1.04 0.35 6.63
C TYR A 13 1.33 1.46 5.62
N HIS A 14 0.65 2.60 5.69
CA HIS A 14 0.95 3.74 4.83
C HIS A 14 2.41 4.19 4.99
N PHE A 15 2.88 4.35 6.24
CA PHE A 15 4.25 4.78 6.54
C PHE A 15 5.30 3.83 5.96
N TYR A 16 5.23 2.53 6.26
CA TYR A 16 6.21 1.55 5.77
C TYR A 16 6.31 1.51 4.24
N HIS A 17 5.17 1.60 3.54
CA HIS A 17 5.16 1.54 2.08
C HIS A 17 5.55 2.87 1.43
N THR A 18 5.36 4.01 2.11
CA THR A 18 5.94 5.29 1.69
C THR A 18 7.47 5.26 1.76
N PHE A 19 8.05 4.64 2.80
CA PHE A 19 9.50 4.42 2.84
C PHE A 19 9.98 3.48 1.73
N ALA A 20 9.21 2.43 1.40
CA ALA A 20 9.50 1.58 0.26
C ALA A 20 9.48 2.36 -1.07
N LEU A 21 8.52 3.26 -1.26
CA LEU A 21 8.46 4.17 -2.42
C LEU A 21 9.63 5.16 -2.46
N LEU A 22 10.02 5.73 -1.31
CA LEU A 22 11.17 6.61 -1.19
C LEU A 22 12.46 5.86 -1.56
N PHE A 23 12.65 4.64 -1.05
CA PHE A 23 13.77 3.79 -1.42
C PHE A 23 13.75 3.46 -2.92
N LEU A 24 12.58 3.12 -3.48
CA LEU A 24 12.41 2.84 -4.90
C LEU A 24 12.79 4.03 -5.80
N SER A 25 12.59 5.26 -5.33
CA SER A 25 12.94 6.48 -6.06
C SER A 25 14.44 6.57 -6.39
N THR A 26 15.29 5.99 -5.53
CA THR A 26 16.75 5.93 -5.72
C THR A 26 17.15 5.05 -6.92
N PHE A 27 16.29 4.09 -7.29
CA PHE A 27 16.48 3.19 -8.42
C PHE A 27 15.75 3.66 -9.70
N SER A 28 15.03 4.79 -9.65
CA SER A 28 14.19 5.24 -10.78
C SER A 28 14.93 5.40 -12.10
N ARG A 29 16.26 5.62 -12.05
CA ARG A 29 17.11 5.74 -13.23
C ARG A 29 17.33 4.42 -13.98
N ALA A 30 17.18 3.27 -13.31
CA ALA A 30 17.35 1.94 -13.91
C ALA A 30 16.18 1.53 -14.83
N LYS A 31 15.07 2.31 -14.87
CA LYS A 31 13.88 2.15 -15.75
C LYS A 31 13.38 0.71 -15.98
N THR A 32 13.65 -0.22 -15.07
CA THR A 32 13.31 -1.62 -15.24
C THR A 32 11.81 -1.84 -15.09
N TYR A 33 11.25 -2.79 -15.84
CA TYR A 33 9.83 -3.15 -15.73
C TYR A 33 9.42 -3.47 -14.28
N SER A 34 10.26 -4.21 -13.55
CA SER A 34 10.03 -4.56 -12.14
C SER A 34 9.92 -3.34 -11.21
N ILE A 35 10.69 -2.27 -11.45
CA ILE A 35 10.63 -1.02 -10.66
C ILE A 35 9.29 -0.32 -10.91
N LYS A 36 8.83 -0.26 -12.16
CA LYS A 36 7.53 0.34 -12.50
C LYS A 36 6.38 -0.44 -11.87
N VAL A 37 6.41 -1.77 -11.95
CA VAL A 37 5.40 -2.64 -11.33
C VAL A 37 5.39 -2.43 -9.81
N SER A 38 6.56 -2.40 -9.18
CA SER A 38 6.67 -2.16 -7.73
C SER A 38 6.06 -0.82 -7.32
N PHE A 39 6.39 0.26 -8.05
CA PHE A 39 5.85 1.60 -7.80
C PHE A 39 4.32 1.63 -7.87
N ILE A 40 3.76 1.14 -8.97
CA ILE A 40 2.31 1.15 -9.20
C ILE A 40 1.60 0.28 -8.16
N ALA A 41 2.16 -0.89 -7.85
CA ALA A 41 1.57 -1.82 -6.90
C ALA A 41 1.56 -1.26 -5.47
N PHE A 42 2.64 -0.60 -5.03
CA PHE A 42 2.64 0.11 -3.74
C PHE A 42 1.67 1.28 -3.71
N LEU A 43 1.61 2.09 -4.77
CA LEU A 43 0.69 3.23 -4.82
C LEU A 43 -0.78 2.79 -4.74
N ILE A 44 -1.18 1.81 -5.56
CA ILE A 44 -2.53 1.24 -5.53
C ILE A 44 -2.80 0.55 -4.20
N GLY A 45 -1.83 -0.21 -3.69
CA GLY A 45 -1.94 -0.91 -2.41
C GLY A 45 -2.13 0.03 -1.23
N ILE A 46 -1.40 1.15 -1.16
CA ILE A 46 -1.58 2.17 -0.11
C ILE A 46 -2.98 2.76 -0.18
N LEU A 47 -3.43 3.16 -1.37
CA LEU A 47 -4.75 3.77 -1.55
C LEU A 47 -5.88 2.80 -1.19
N PHE A 48 -5.79 1.54 -1.60
CA PHE A 48 -6.85 0.56 -1.38
C PHE A 48 -6.80 -0.07 0.01
N PHE A 49 -5.62 -0.35 0.56
CA PHE A 49 -5.50 -0.95 1.89
C PHE A 49 -5.55 0.11 3.00
N SER A 50 -4.64 1.09 2.97
CA SER A 50 -4.57 2.09 4.04
C SER A 50 -5.74 3.07 3.93
N GLY A 51 -6.09 3.48 2.71
CA GLY A 51 -7.25 4.33 2.46
C GLY A 51 -8.57 3.72 2.95
N SER A 52 -8.80 2.42 2.72
CA SER A 52 -10.03 1.78 3.20
C SER A 52 -10.12 1.74 4.73
N LEU A 53 -9.00 1.49 5.42
CA LEU A 53 -8.93 1.48 6.88
C LEU A 53 -9.11 2.89 7.48
N TYR A 54 -8.61 3.94 6.82
CA TYR A 54 -8.91 5.32 7.23
C TYR A 54 -10.40 5.62 7.12
N VAL A 55 -11.04 5.25 5.99
CA VAL A 55 -12.49 5.43 5.83
C VAL A 55 -13.25 4.62 6.89
N LEU A 56 -12.86 3.38 7.17
CA LEU A 56 -13.52 2.52 8.16
C LEU A 56 -13.44 3.10 9.58
N SER A 57 -12.27 3.60 9.98
CA SER A 57 -12.06 4.20 11.31
C SER A 57 -12.81 5.52 11.50
N VAL A 58 -12.85 6.39 10.48
CA VAL A 58 -13.63 7.64 10.52
C VAL A 58 -15.13 7.37 10.48
N ARG A 59 -15.55 6.37 9.71
CA ARG A 59 -16.95 5.94 9.61
C ARG A 59 -17.52 5.50 10.95
N GLU A 60 -16.74 4.81 11.77
CA GLU A 60 -17.17 4.36 13.11
C GLU A 60 -17.57 5.53 14.02
N ILE A 61 -17.03 6.74 13.77
CA ILE A 61 -17.32 7.96 14.52
C ILE A 61 -18.39 8.83 13.83
N THR A 62 -18.36 8.91 12.50
CA THR A 62 -19.13 9.89 11.70
C THR A 62 -20.33 9.30 10.96
N GLY A 63 -20.41 7.97 10.83
CA GLY A 63 -21.41 7.28 10.01
C GLY A 63 -21.23 7.44 8.49
N PHE A 64 -20.16 8.10 8.05
CA PHE A 64 -19.91 8.42 6.64
C PHE A 64 -19.36 7.21 5.85
N GLY A 65 -19.94 6.92 4.67
CA GLY A 65 -19.45 5.91 3.73
C GLY A 65 -20.17 4.55 3.74
N ASN A 66 -20.03 3.79 2.64
CA ASN A 66 -20.71 2.49 2.44
C ASN A 66 -19.78 1.30 2.77
N PRO A 67 -20.09 0.48 3.80
CA PRO A 67 -19.25 -0.64 4.23
C PRO A 67 -19.10 -1.75 3.18
N SER A 68 -20.12 -1.94 2.33
CA SER A 68 -20.15 -3.03 1.36
C SER A 68 -19.06 -2.89 0.29
N ILE A 69 -18.61 -1.67 0.04
CA ILE A 69 -17.57 -1.38 -0.96
C ILE A 69 -16.17 -1.57 -0.35
N LEU A 70 -15.99 -1.34 0.96
CA LEU A 70 -14.68 -1.41 1.63
C LEU A 70 -14.21 -2.87 1.86
N GLY A 71 -15.16 -3.81 1.97
CA GLY A 71 -14.88 -5.22 2.21
C GLY A 71 -13.96 -5.85 1.15
N PRO A 72 -14.30 -5.78 -0.16
CA PRO A 72 -13.47 -6.34 -1.22
C PRO A 72 -12.20 -5.54 -1.54
N ILE A 73 -12.20 -4.23 -1.28
CA ILE A 73 -11.07 -3.34 -1.64
C ILE A 73 -9.85 -3.62 -0.76
N THR A 74 -10.06 -3.93 0.53
CA THR A 74 -8.96 -4.10 1.49
C THR A 74 -8.06 -5.31 1.15
N PRO A 75 -8.58 -6.52 0.87
CA PRO A 75 -7.76 -7.65 0.43
C PRO A 75 -7.03 -7.40 -0.90
N LEU A 76 -7.66 -6.69 -1.85
CA LEU A 76 -7.03 -6.33 -3.12
C LEU A 76 -5.87 -5.35 -2.92
N GLY A 77 -6.03 -4.38 -2.01
CA GLY A 77 -4.95 -3.50 -1.59
C GLY A 77 -3.78 -4.28 -0.98
N GLY A 78 -4.07 -5.20 -0.05
CA GLY A 78 -3.06 -6.07 0.56
C GLY A 78 -2.28 -6.92 -0.45
N LEU A 79 -2.98 -7.53 -1.42
CA LEU A 79 -2.35 -8.28 -2.51
C LEU A 79 -1.45 -7.39 -3.37
N SER A 80 -1.89 -6.16 -3.66
CA SER A 80 -1.08 -5.18 -4.40
C SER A 80 0.21 -4.83 -3.66
N LEU A 81 0.16 -4.67 -2.33
CA LEU A 81 1.36 -4.44 -1.52
C LEU A 81 2.35 -5.62 -1.59
N ILE A 82 1.85 -6.86 -1.55
CA ILE A 82 2.69 -8.07 -1.70
C ILE A 82 3.36 -8.09 -3.07
N VAL A 83 2.61 -7.83 -4.15
CA VAL A 83 3.16 -7.72 -5.52
C VAL A 83 4.24 -6.64 -5.60
N GLY A 84 4.03 -5.50 -4.92
CA GLY A 84 5.01 -4.41 -4.82
C GLY A 84 6.35 -4.86 -4.25
N TRP A 85 6.33 -5.62 -3.15
CA TRP A 85 7.54 -6.16 -2.52
C TRP A 85 8.23 -7.23 -3.37
N VAL A 86 7.46 -8.16 -3.96
CA VAL A 86 8.02 -9.19 -4.85
C VAL A 86 8.71 -8.55 -6.06
N ALA A 87 8.08 -7.55 -6.68
CA ALA A 87 8.65 -6.83 -7.81
C ALA A 87 9.92 -6.04 -7.42
N LEU A 88 9.93 -5.42 -6.24
CA LEU A 88 11.11 -4.74 -5.70
C LEU A 88 12.27 -5.72 -5.47
N PHE A 89 11.99 -6.88 -4.88
CA PHE A 89 12.99 -7.91 -4.65
C PHE A 89 13.61 -8.41 -5.97
N ILE A 90 12.78 -8.69 -6.98
CA ILE A 90 13.26 -9.07 -8.32
C ILE A 90 14.11 -7.96 -8.94
N ALA A 91 13.70 -6.69 -8.82
CA ALA A 91 14.48 -5.56 -9.31
C ALA A 91 15.86 -5.47 -8.64
N ALA A 92 15.92 -5.67 -7.31
CA ALA A 92 17.16 -5.64 -6.55
C ALA A 92 18.13 -6.76 -6.96
N LEU A 93 17.63 -7.97 -7.23
CA LEU A 93 18.44 -9.09 -7.72
C LEU A 93 19.03 -8.80 -9.11
N LYS A 94 18.23 -8.21 -10.01
CA LYS A 94 18.67 -7.87 -11.37
C LYS A 94 19.70 -6.75 -11.42
N ASN A 95 19.66 -5.81 -10.47
CA ASN A 95 20.58 -4.68 -10.43
C ASN A 95 21.96 -5.03 -9.86
N LYS A 96 22.11 -6.24 -9.29
CA LYS A 96 23.37 -6.75 -8.73
C LYS A 96 24.13 -7.68 -9.70
N SER A 97 23.47 -8.13 -10.77
CA SER A 97 24.05 -8.92 -11.87
C SER A 97 24.52 -8.00 -12.99
#